data_AF-A0A6L5Y0H0-F1
#
_entry.id   AF-A0A6L5Y0H0-F1
#
_cell.length_a   1.000
_cell.length_b   1.000
_cell.length_c   1.000
_cell.angle_alpha   90.00
_cell.angle_beta   90.00
_cell.angle_gamma   90.00
#
_symmetry.space_group_name_H-M   'P 1'
#
loop_
_entity.id
_entity.type
_entity.pdbx_description
1 polymer ?
#
loop_
_entity_poly.entity_id
_entity_poly.type
_entity_poly.pdbx_seq_one_letter_code
_entity_poly.pdbx_strand_id
1 'polypeptide(L)'
;MQEINVNSKFGIGEKVYTIWNRSIGFTCPICNGDGAFLHKGYKVKCTYCHGSGNVFTHGKMWQVDEEPMTVGSMKISIGTDKKQSIAYTLNNAKKHKRKRPERYCFSTIEEAQECCDILNMEIKESVENEIKIIQSKYNTIKEDKVCKEE
;
A
#
# COMPACT_ATOMS: atom_id res chain seq x y z
N MET A 1 6.37 38.26 23.92
CA MET A 1 6.51 37.30 22.79
C MET A 1 6.22 35.93 23.35
N GLN A 2 5.27 35.20 22.78
CA GLN A 2 4.98 33.83 23.22
C GLN A 2 5.91 32.91 22.45
N GLU A 3 6.85 32.27 23.14
CA GLU A 3 7.77 31.32 22.50
C GLU A 3 7.01 30.05 22.12
N ILE A 4 7.01 29.74 20.83
CA ILE A 4 6.49 28.48 20.31
C ILE A 4 7.67 27.52 20.21
N ASN A 5 7.79 26.62 21.19
CA ASN A 5 8.77 25.57 21.14
C ASN A 5 8.25 24.42 20.27
N VAL A 6 8.95 24.12 19.18
CA VAL A 6 8.57 23.08 18.22
C VAL A 6 9.53 21.92 18.41
N ASN A 7 9.02 20.79 18.88
CA ASN A 7 9.81 19.58 19.04
C ASN A 7 9.62 18.68 17.81
N SER A 8 10.46 18.88 16.80
CA SER A 8 10.48 18.04 15.59
C SER A 8 11.52 16.94 15.69
N LYS A 9 11.21 15.73 15.22
CA LYS A 9 12.14 14.60 15.15
C LYS A 9 13.28 14.82 14.16
N PHE A 10 12.99 15.47 13.03
CA PHE A 10 13.92 15.66 11.92
C PHE A 10 14.00 17.12 11.48
N GLY A 11 15.21 17.53 11.12
CA GLY A 11 15.54 18.84 10.56
C GLY A 11 15.38 18.93 9.03
N ILE A 12 15.36 20.15 8.50
CA ILE A 12 15.41 20.39 7.05
C ILE A 12 16.79 19.95 6.52
N GLY A 13 16.80 19.20 5.42
CA GLY A 13 18.00 18.64 4.80
C GLY A 13 18.36 17.23 5.26
N GLU A 14 17.74 16.74 6.33
CA GLU A 14 17.97 15.37 6.80
C GLU A 14 17.32 14.33 5.89
N LYS A 15 17.91 13.14 5.86
CA LYS A 15 17.39 11.98 5.12
C LYS A 15 16.58 11.10 6.06
N VAL A 16 15.38 10.74 5.63
CA VAL A 16 14.45 9.91 6.40
C VAL A 16 13.88 8.80 5.53
N TYR A 17 13.63 7.64 6.14
CA TYR A 17 12.81 6.58 5.55
C TYR A 17 11.34 6.84 5.88
N THR A 18 10.44 6.42 4.99
CA THR A 18 9.01 6.59 5.23
C THR A 18 8.20 5.38 4.85
N ILE A 19 7.04 5.26 5.48
CA ILE A 19 6.07 4.24 5.17
C ILE A 19 4.86 4.82 4.42
N TRP A 20 4.19 3.96 3.65
CA TRP A 20 3.00 4.33 2.89
C TRP A 20 2.12 3.13 2.62
N ASN A 21 0.84 3.38 2.39
CA ASN A 21 -0.11 2.34 2.08
C ASN A 21 -0.14 2.05 0.57
N ARG A 22 -0.11 0.77 0.21
CA ARG A 22 -0.34 0.28 -1.15
C ARG A 22 -1.48 -0.71 -1.17
N SER A 23 -2.25 -0.67 -2.26
CA SER A 23 -3.24 -1.71 -2.54
C SER A 23 -2.53 -3.05 -2.73
N ILE A 24 -3.14 -4.11 -2.21
CA ILE A 24 -2.55 -5.45 -2.24
C ILE A 24 -3.11 -6.15 -3.47
N GLY A 25 -2.27 -6.30 -4.48
CA GLY A 25 -2.57 -7.07 -5.67
C GLY A 25 -2.10 -8.50 -5.52
N PHE A 26 -2.91 -9.46 -5.95
CA PHE A 26 -2.48 -10.84 -6.15
C PHE A 26 -2.82 -11.29 -7.57
N THR A 27 -2.07 -12.28 -8.05
CA THR A 27 -2.26 -12.85 -9.38
C THR A 27 -3.70 -13.36 -9.52
N CYS A 28 -4.37 -12.95 -10.59
CA CYS A 28 -5.74 -13.35 -10.84
C CYS A 28 -5.83 -14.88 -10.97
N PRO A 29 -6.57 -15.60 -10.11
CA PRO A 29 -6.63 -17.06 -10.14
C PRO A 29 -7.41 -17.60 -11.35
N ILE A 30 -8.23 -16.76 -12.00
CA ILE A 30 -9.02 -17.16 -13.16
C ILE A 30 -8.14 -17.23 -14.41
N CYS A 31 -7.27 -16.24 -14.61
CA CYS A 31 -6.39 -16.14 -15.79
C CYS A 31 -4.92 -16.39 -15.50
N ASN A 32 -4.57 -16.80 -14.28
CA ASN A 32 -3.20 -17.05 -13.83
C ASN A 32 -2.21 -15.92 -14.14
N GLY A 33 -2.68 -14.67 -14.15
CA GLY A 33 -1.84 -13.51 -14.46
C GLY A 33 -1.83 -13.06 -15.92
N ASP A 34 -2.35 -13.87 -16.85
CA ASP A 34 -2.28 -13.56 -18.29
C ASP A 34 -3.21 -12.40 -18.70
N GLY A 35 -4.19 -12.08 -17.84
CA GLY A 35 -5.21 -11.07 -18.08
C GLY A 35 -6.23 -11.47 -19.15
N ALA A 36 -6.06 -12.59 -19.84
CA ALA A 36 -6.92 -12.98 -20.95
C ALA A 36 -6.84 -14.49 -21.23
N PHE A 37 -7.78 -14.98 -22.04
CA PHE A 37 -7.89 -16.35 -22.49
C PHE A 37 -7.91 -16.40 -24.02
N LEU A 38 -7.38 -17.47 -24.60
CA LEU A 38 -7.56 -17.73 -26.03
C LEU A 38 -8.88 -18.46 -26.24
N HIS A 39 -9.79 -17.88 -27.02
CA HIS A 39 -11.04 -18.54 -27.41
C HIS A 39 -11.25 -18.40 -28.92
N LYS A 40 -11.30 -19.53 -29.63
CA LYS A 40 -11.47 -19.59 -31.10
C LYS A 40 -10.47 -18.70 -31.87
N GLY A 41 -9.22 -18.65 -31.42
CA GLY A 41 -8.17 -17.84 -32.04
C GLY A 41 -8.15 -16.35 -31.63
N TYR A 42 -9.13 -15.89 -30.84
CA TYR A 42 -9.18 -14.52 -30.34
C TYR A 42 -8.78 -14.45 -28.86
N LYS A 43 -8.04 -13.39 -28.50
CA LYS A 43 -7.67 -13.11 -27.11
C LYS A 43 -8.83 -12.38 -26.40
N VAL A 44 -9.54 -13.09 -25.53
CA VAL A 44 -10.68 -12.56 -24.76
C VAL A 44 -10.17 -12.11 -23.39
N LYS A 45 -10.42 -10.85 -23.03
CA LYS A 45 -10.02 -10.31 -21.72
C LYS A 45 -10.72 -11.07 -20.60
N CYS A 46 -9.97 -11.36 -19.54
CA CYS A 46 -10.52 -11.90 -18.30
C CYS A 46 -11.46 -10.85 -17.70
N THR A 47 -12.74 -11.19 -17.59
CA THR A 47 -13.78 -10.30 -17.06
C THR A 47 -13.62 -10.03 -15.56
N TYR A 48 -12.93 -10.92 -14.85
CA TYR A 48 -12.74 -10.82 -13.40
C TYR A 48 -11.62 -9.86 -13.00
N CYS A 49 -10.49 -9.86 -13.71
CA CYS A 49 -9.42 -8.87 -13.50
C CYS A 49 -9.46 -7.71 -14.52
N HIS A 50 -10.47 -7.69 -15.39
CA HIS A 50 -10.62 -6.71 -16.48
C HIS A 50 -9.39 -6.58 -17.40
N GLY A 51 -8.61 -7.66 -17.55
CA GLY A 51 -7.41 -7.64 -18.39
C GLY A 51 -6.10 -7.30 -17.68
N SER A 52 -6.12 -6.98 -16.38
CA SER A 52 -4.91 -6.55 -15.65
C SER A 52 -3.97 -7.70 -15.27
N GLY A 53 -4.48 -8.94 -15.25
CA GLY A 53 -3.79 -10.10 -14.69
C GLY A 53 -3.76 -10.13 -13.15
N ASN A 54 -4.19 -9.05 -12.47
CA ASN A 54 -4.12 -8.93 -11.02
C ASN A 54 -5.47 -8.53 -10.42
N VAL A 55 -5.76 -9.07 -9.24
CA VAL A 55 -6.95 -8.73 -8.45
C VAL A 55 -6.45 -7.99 -7.21
N PHE A 56 -7.07 -6.85 -6.93
CA PHE A 56 -6.70 -6.06 -5.76
C PHE A 56 -7.73 -6.30 -4.66
N THR A 57 -7.25 -6.55 -3.45
CA THR A 57 -8.13 -6.61 -2.27
C THR A 57 -8.60 -5.21 -1.90
N HIS A 58 -9.63 -5.14 -1.05
CA HIS A 58 -10.08 -3.86 -0.52
C HIS A 58 -9.09 -3.28 0.51
N GLY A 59 -8.31 -4.16 1.14
CA GLY A 59 -7.26 -3.79 2.08
C GLY A 59 -6.08 -3.06 1.43
N LYS A 60 -5.39 -2.25 2.24
CA LYS A 60 -4.09 -1.66 1.89
C LYS A 60 -3.07 -2.05 2.93
N MET A 61 -1.88 -2.46 2.50
CA MET A 61 -0.76 -2.74 3.39
C MET A 61 0.23 -1.59 3.41
N TRP A 62 0.84 -1.39 4.57
CA TRP A 62 1.97 -0.49 4.76
C TRP A 62 3.23 -1.09 4.17
N GLN A 63 3.99 -0.28 3.44
CA GLN A 63 5.27 -0.63 2.86
C GLN A 63 6.26 0.48 3.13
N VAL A 64 7.54 0.11 3.27
CA VAL A 64 8.64 1.06 3.38
C VAL A 64 9.03 1.55 1.99
N ASP A 65 9.35 2.84 1.84
CA ASP A 65 10.07 3.32 0.67
C ASP A 65 11.54 2.91 0.80
N GLU A 66 12.04 2.07 -0.11
CA GLU A 66 13.43 1.53 -0.10
C GLU A 66 14.51 2.61 -0.11
N GLU A 67 14.25 3.72 -0.80
CA GLU A 67 15.17 4.85 -0.89
C GLU A 67 14.76 5.95 0.11
N PRO A 68 15.70 6.48 0.90
CA PRO A 68 15.42 7.58 1.82
C PRO A 68 15.07 8.86 1.04
N MET A 69 14.27 9.72 1.68
CA MET A 69 13.87 11.02 1.14
C MET A 69 14.43 12.15 2.00
N THR A 70 14.68 13.30 1.39
CA THR A 70 15.20 14.47 2.10
C THR A 70 14.08 15.38 2.57
N VAL A 71 14.14 15.83 3.83
CA VAL A 71 13.19 16.82 4.37
C VAL A 71 13.42 18.17 3.70
N GLY A 72 12.49 18.60 2.86
CA GLY A 72 12.56 19.88 2.16
C GLY A 72 11.89 21.03 2.92
N SER A 73 10.79 20.76 3.60
CA SER A 73 10.13 21.74 4.46
C SER A 73 9.28 21.06 5.53
N MET A 74 8.92 21.82 6.56
CA MET A 74 8.10 21.36 7.66
C MET A 74 6.87 22.26 7.80
N LYS A 75 5.69 21.65 7.99
CA LYS A 75 4.45 22.32 8.38
C LYS A 75 4.11 21.92 9.80
N ILE A 76 3.99 22.91 10.67
CA ILE A 76 3.55 22.75 12.05
C ILE A 76 2.13 23.29 12.16
N SER A 77 1.22 22.50 12.71
CA SER A 77 -0.14 22.94 13.02
C SER A 77 -0.37 22.79 14.52
N ILE A 78 -0.78 23.88 15.17
CA ILE A 78 -1.03 23.93 16.61
C ILE A 78 -2.54 24.03 16.81
N GLY A 79 -3.13 23.02 17.43
CA GLY A 79 -4.55 22.99 17.78
C GLY A 79 -4.87 23.91 18.95
N THR A 80 -6.17 24.21 19.13
CA THR A 80 -6.69 24.94 20.30
C THR A 80 -6.42 24.20 21.62
N ASP A 81 -6.28 22.88 21.56
CA ASP A 81 -5.86 22.01 22.66
C ASP A 81 -4.34 22.04 22.93
N LYS A 82 -3.61 22.94 22.26
CA LYS A 82 -2.14 23.05 22.28
C LYS A 82 -1.42 21.80 21.77
N LYS A 83 -2.11 20.84 21.14
CA LYS A 83 -1.43 19.72 20.49
C LYS A 83 -0.77 20.19 19.21
N GLN A 84 0.49 19.81 19.06
CA GLN A 84 1.27 20.09 17.86
C GLN A 84 1.19 18.89 16.92
N SER A 85 0.99 19.15 15.63
CA SER A 85 1.10 18.16 14.57
C SER A 85 2.12 18.63 13.54
N ILE A 86 3.08 17.76 13.25
CA ILE A 86 4.18 18.04 12.34
C ILE A 86 4.03 17.17 11.10
N ALA A 87 4.15 17.81 9.94
CA ALA A 87 4.21 17.13 8.65
C ALA A 87 5.37 17.67 7.82
N TYR A 88 6.13 16.76 7.21
CA TYR A 88 7.24 17.08 6.34
C TYR A 88 6.82 17.05 4.87
N THR A 89 7.37 17.97 4.09
CA THR A 89 7.44 17.83 2.64
C THR A 89 8.77 17.20 2.29
N LEU A 90 8.72 16.01 1.73
CA LEU A 90 9.86 15.18 1.40
C LEU A 90 10.15 15.24 -0.09
N ASN A 91 11.43 15.38 -0.40
CA ASN A 91 11.96 15.42 -1.76
C ASN A 91 12.79 14.16 -2.03
N ASN A 92 12.67 13.60 -3.23
CA ASN A 92 13.58 12.60 -3.76
C ASN A 92 13.83 12.94 -5.23
N ALA A 93 15.06 12.83 -5.71
CA ALA A 93 15.43 13.13 -7.10
C ALA A 93 14.62 12.31 -8.13
N LYS A 94 14.18 11.09 -7.76
CA LYS A 94 13.46 10.17 -8.64
C LYS A 94 11.94 10.19 -8.48
N LYS A 95 11.41 10.77 -7.41
CA LYS A 95 9.98 10.70 -7.05
C LYS A 95 9.37 12.09 -6.91
N HIS A 96 8.06 12.20 -7.15
CA HIS A 96 7.32 13.42 -6.83
C HIS A 96 7.41 13.78 -5.35
N LYS A 97 7.35 15.08 -5.05
CA LYS A 97 7.32 15.60 -3.68
C LYS A 97 6.17 14.94 -2.91
N ARG A 98 6.46 14.40 -1.72
CA ARG A 98 5.46 13.74 -0.87
C ARG A 98 5.30 14.50 0.43
N LYS A 99 4.05 14.60 0.92
CA LYS A 99 3.77 15.10 2.26
C LYS A 99 3.57 13.93 3.20
N ARG A 100 4.28 13.93 4.32
CA ARG A 100 4.21 12.86 5.32
C ARG A 100 4.11 13.42 6.74
N PRO A 101 3.15 12.93 7.54
CA PRO A 101 3.17 13.13 8.99
C PRO A 101 4.50 12.64 9.58
N GLU A 102 5.01 13.36 10.57
CA GLU A 102 6.27 13.01 11.25
C GLU A 102 6.26 11.59 11.82
N ARG A 103 5.11 11.11 12.31
CA ARG A 103 4.95 9.73 12.82
C ARG A 103 5.23 8.61 11.79
N TYR A 104 5.29 8.95 10.50
CA TYR A 104 5.57 8.00 9.42
C TYR A 104 6.93 8.26 8.75
N CYS A 105 7.80 8.98 9.45
CA CYS A 105 9.19 9.25 9.05
C CYS A 105 10.13 8.66 10.11
N PHE A 106 11.19 8.00 9.66
CA PHE A 106 12.09 7.19 10.47
C PHE A 106 13.55 7.46 10.09
N SER A 107 14.46 7.27 11.04
CA SER A 107 15.89 7.50 10.81
C SER A 107 16.50 6.37 9.98
N THR A 108 16.03 5.15 10.22
CA THR A 108 16.53 3.95 9.57
C THR A 108 15.43 3.18 8.83
N ILE A 109 15.84 2.29 7.93
CA ILE A 109 14.90 1.44 7.19
C ILE A 109 14.32 0.36 8.10
N GLU A 110 15.09 -0.12 9.08
CA GLU A 110 14.69 -1.13 10.06
C GLU A 110 13.54 -0.61 10.94
N GLU A 111 13.65 0.61 11.47
CA GLU A 111 12.58 1.24 12.26
C GLU A 111 11.29 1.40 11.44
N ALA A 112 11.43 1.79 10.17
CA ALA A 112 10.29 1.90 9.27
C ALA A 112 9.64 0.54 9.00
N GLN A 113 10.46 -0.50 8.86
CA GLN A 113 10.00 -1.87 8.59
C GLN A 113 9.27 -2.46 9.79
N GLU A 114 9.80 -2.30 11.00
CA GLU A 114 9.12 -2.71 12.23
C GLU A 114 7.76 -2.05 12.38
N CYS A 115 7.67 -0.74 12.06
CA CYS A 115 6.39 -0.03 12.08
C CYS A 115 5.40 -0.58 11.04
N CYS A 116 5.87 -0.87 9.82
CA CYS A 116 5.06 -1.54 8.80
C CYS A 116 4.55 -2.90 9.29
N ASP A 117 5.41 -3.71 9.91
CA ASP A 117 5.04 -5.05 10.36
C ASP A 117 3.97 -5.01 11.44
N ILE A 118 4.09 -4.11 12.42
CA ILE A 118 3.06 -3.87 13.45
C ILE A 118 1.75 -3.44 12.79
N LEU A 119 1.78 -2.43 11.90
CA LEU A 119 0.58 -1.91 11.25
C LEU A 119 -0.08 -2.93 10.31
N ASN A 120 0.69 -3.89 9.80
CA ASN A 120 0.21 -4.91 8.88
C ASN A 120 -0.28 -6.19 9.57
N MET A 121 -0.02 -6.41 10.86
CA MET A 121 -0.44 -7.65 11.55
C MET A 121 -1.94 -7.92 11.40
N GLU A 122 -2.79 -6.94 11.71
CA GLU A 122 -4.24 -7.08 11.61
C GLU A 122 -4.74 -7.13 10.15
N ILE A 123 -4.00 -6.50 9.24
CA ILE A 123 -4.37 -6.40 7.83
C ILE A 123 -4.10 -7.74 7.11
N LYS A 124 -3.02 -8.43 7.46
CA LYS A 124 -2.62 -9.70 6.85
C LYS A 124 -3.73 -10.75 6.93
N GLU A 125 -4.32 -10.95 8.11
CA GLU A 125 -5.38 -11.95 8.30
C GLU A 125 -6.64 -11.64 7.46
N SER A 126 -7.07 -10.37 7.44
CA SER A 126 -8.22 -9.94 6.63
C SER A 126 -7.98 -10.19 5.13
N VAL A 127 -6.77 -9.87 4.66
CA VAL A 127 -6.39 -9.99 3.25
C VAL A 127 -6.28 -11.45 2.82
N GLU A 128 -5.69 -12.31 3.65
CA GLU A 128 -5.62 -13.74 3.39
C GLU A 128 -7.01 -14.38 3.32
N ASN A 129 -7.94 -13.96 4.18
CA ASN A 129 -9.32 -14.42 4.14
C ASN A 129 -10.05 -13.98 2.86
N GLU A 130 -9.88 -12.72 2.42
CA GLU A 130 -10.43 -12.24 1.14
C GLU A 130 -9.89 -13.08 -0.05
N ILE A 131 -8.58 -13.34 -0.07
CA ILE A 131 -7.95 -14.16 -1.12
C ILE A 131 -8.54 -15.58 -1.13
N LYS A 132 -8.68 -16.22 0.04
CA LYS A 132 -9.27 -17.57 0.17
C LYS A 132 -10.71 -17.60 -0.31
N ILE A 133 -11.53 -16.59 0.02
CA ILE A 133 -12.92 -16.49 -0.45
C ILE A 133 -12.99 -16.35 -1.97
N ILE A 134 -12.09 -15.57 -2.55
CA ILE A 134 -12.02 -15.40 -4.01
C ILE A 134 -11.63 -16.71 -4.70
N GLN A 135 -10.65 -17.42 -4.15
CA GLN A 135 -10.21 -18.72 -4.66
C GLN A 135 -11.30 -19.80 -4.52
N SER A 136 -12.00 -19.85 -3.38
CA SER A 136 -13.06 -20.84 -3.16
C SER A 136 -14.24 -20.65 -4.10
N LYS A 137 -14.68 -19.40 -4.31
CA LYS A 137 -15.73 -19.04 -5.29
C LYS A 137 -15.34 -19.45 -6.71
N TYR A 138 -14.07 -19.31 -7.07
CA TYR A 138 -13.59 -19.75 -8.38
C TYR A 138 -13.65 -21.27 -8.54
N ASN A 139 -13.22 -22.02 -7.52
CA ASN A 139 -13.22 -23.48 -7.57
C ASN A 139 -14.64 -24.06 -7.66
N THR A 140 -15.62 -23.49 -6.93
CA THR A 140 -17.03 -23.92 -7.02
C THR A 140 -17.61 -23.70 -8.43
N ILE A 141 -17.33 -22.53 -9.04
CA ILE A 141 -17.79 -22.24 -10.42
C ILE A 141 -17.12 -23.18 -11.44
N LYS A 142 -15.88 -23.62 -11.18
CA LYS A 142 -15.16 -24.56 -12.06
C LYS A 142 -15.79 -25.95 -11.99
N GLU A 143 -16.13 -26.43 -10.80
CA GLU A 143 -16.77 -27.75 -10.59
C GLU A 143 -18.18 -27.81 -11.20
N ASP A 144 -18.99 -26.75 -11.05
CA ASP A 144 -20.33 -26.67 -11.64
C ASP A 144 -20.35 -26.67 -13.18
N LYS A 145 -19.23 -26.32 -13.83
CA LYS A 145 -19.08 -26.39 -15.30
C LYS A 145 -18.66 -27.77 -15.79
N VAL A 146 -18.03 -28.59 -14.94
CA VAL A 146 -17.63 -29.96 -15.31
C VAL A 146 -18.86 -30.89 -15.31
N CYS A 147 -19.85 -30.64 -14.45
CA CYS A 147 -21.07 -31.46 -14.35
C CYS A 147 -22.18 -31.11 -15.37
N LYS A 148 -21.90 -30.30 -16.40
CA LYS A 148 -22.89 -29.91 -17.44
C LYS A 148 -22.46 -30.28 -18.87
N GLU A 149 -21.39 -31.05 -19.04
CA GLU A 149 -20.92 -31.54 -20.33
C GLU A 149 -20.98 -33.08 -20.45
N GLU A 150 -21.87 -33.75 -19.70
CA GLU A 150 -22.24 -35.17 -19.92
C GLU A 150 -23.59 -35.29 -20.65
#